data_AF-A0A1L7XT52-F1
#
_entry.id   AF-A0A1L7XT52-F1
#
_cell.length_a   1.000
_cell.length_b   1.000
_cell.length_c   1.000
_cell.angle_alpha   90.00
_cell.angle_beta   90.00
_cell.angle_gamma   90.00
#
_symmetry.space_group_name_H-M   'P 1'
#
loop_
_entity.id
_entity.type
_entity.pdbx_description
1 polymer ?
#
loop_
_entity_poly.entity_id
_entity_poly.type
_entity_poly.pdbx_seq_one_letter_code
_entity_poly.pdbx_strand_id
1 'polypeptide(L)'
;MSKEKDFTIRDIREDATKKLGKVHSEYINEGAMGLITVQANELAYNRYRIIPRILRDVSNVDTSTTIFGTKVTFPFGFSPAAMHMIAHPSGEIGTSSAASKAGIAMGVSHWATKSMEDIIAAGKNAEGYGYKALLVTVDAPIIGRRLSELRNGIGLPEGMSFPNVVEDDGSTPNNFKNTVRDASTQFSTFLPWLVSVTPPTMEIWLKGIYHPEDVLLASSYPIAGIIVSNHGGRQLDTAPAILEALPACAAAARSPHALHLRSKLGLSRLKVGIDGGIRRGSDIFKALALGADMCFAGRIPIWGLAVDGEDGVSRAIEILRQEFEVTMMLAGCISVGEITKESLAVVEGGVPGIISRL
;
A
#
# COMPACT_ATOMS: atom_id res chain seq x y z
N MET A 1 -9.06 25.82 20.74
CA MET A 1 -8.42 25.49 19.45
C MET A 1 -7.14 24.72 19.74
N SER A 2 -7.15 23.40 19.59
CA SER A 2 -5.92 22.61 19.57
C SER A 2 -5.12 23.07 18.34
N LYS A 3 -3.88 23.55 18.52
CA LYS A 3 -3.01 23.90 17.38
C LYS A 3 -2.70 22.61 16.63
N GLU A 4 -2.98 22.57 15.33
CA GLU A 4 -2.47 21.48 14.47
C GLU A 4 -0.97 21.33 14.72
N LYS A 5 -0.56 20.15 15.18
CA LYS A 5 0.81 19.88 15.63
C LYS A 5 1.62 19.10 14.60
N ASP A 6 0.96 18.24 13.84
CA ASP A 6 1.59 17.42 12.80
C ASP A 6 1.40 18.03 11.42
N PHE A 7 2.50 18.29 10.72
CA PHE A 7 2.52 18.87 9.37
C PHE A 7 3.03 17.89 8.32
N THR A 8 3.68 16.80 8.75
CA THR A 8 4.21 15.76 7.87
C THR A 8 3.89 14.37 8.43
N ILE A 9 3.93 13.36 7.57
CA ILE A 9 3.84 11.95 8.01
C ILE A 9 4.99 11.57 8.96
N ARG A 10 6.13 12.25 8.86
CA ARG A 10 7.24 12.06 9.81
C ARG A 10 6.85 12.51 11.22
N ASP A 11 6.19 13.65 11.36
CA ASP A 11 5.74 14.16 12.67
C ASP A 11 4.76 13.17 13.29
N ILE A 12 3.76 12.69 12.51
CA ILE A 12 2.81 11.66 12.94
C ILE A 12 3.54 10.39 13.39
N ARG A 13 4.54 9.92 12.62
CA ARG A 13 5.36 8.74 13.01
C ARG A 13 6.09 8.96 14.33
N GLU A 14 6.69 10.13 14.52
CA GLU A 14 7.45 10.45 15.73
C GLU A 14 6.55 10.54 16.95
N ASP A 15 5.39 11.20 16.84
CA ASP A 15 4.43 11.33 17.93
C ASP A 15 3.71 10.00 18.22
N ALA A 16 3.39 9.20 17.19
CA ALA A 16 2.92 7.84 17.35
C ALA A 16 3.93 6.97 18.11
N THR A 17 5.22 7.04 17.73
CA THR A 17 6.28 6.24 18.37
C THR A 17 6.45 6.59 19.84
N LYS A 18 6.25 7.85 20.24
CA LYS A 18 6.28 8.27 21.66
C LYS A 18 5.08 7.76 22.45
N LYS A 19 3.92 7.64 21.82
CA LYS A 19 2.67 7.16 22.44
C LYS A 19 2.61 5.64 22.54
N LEU A 20 3.17 4.95 21.54
CA LEU A 20 3.23 3.50 21.51
C LEU A 20 4.26 2.98 22.51
N GLY A 21 3.92 1.91 23.23
CA GLY A 21 4.91 1.15 23.99
C GLY A 21 5.99 0.57 23.06
N LYS A 22 7.19 0.37 23.59
CA LYS A 22 8.38 -0.10 22.83
C LYS A 22 8.06 -1.26 21.88
N VAL A 23 7.45 -2.33 22.39
CA VAL A 23 7.09 -3.53 21.62
C VAL A 23 6.20 -3.22 20.41
N HIS A 24 5.14 -2.42 20.60
CA HIS A 24 4.22 -2.07 19.51
C HIS A 24 4.88 -1.13 18.51
N SER A 25 5.66 -0.15 18.99
CA SER A 25 6.40 0.77 18.13
C SER A 25 7.41 0.03 17.24
N GLU A 26 8.16 -0.93 17.78
CA GLU A 26 9.10 -1.76 17.02
C GLU A 26 8.37 -2.67 16.03
N TYR A 27 7.26 -3.32 16.43
CA TYR A 27 6.44 -4.13 15.53
C TYR A 27 5.98 -3.33 14.30
N ILE A 28 5.53 -2.09 14.49
CA ILE A 28 5.01 -1.22 13.43
C ILE A 28 6.16 -0.66 12.57
N ASN A 29 7.21 -0.13 13.21
CA ASN A 29 8.25 0.65 12.54
C ASN A 29 9.29 -0.23 11.85
N GLU A 30 9.57 -1.42 12.35
CA GLU A 30 10.65 -2.27 11.85
C GLU A 30 10.20 -3.22 10.70
N GLY A 31 11.10 -4.14 10.35
CA GLY A 31 10.94 -5.15 9.31
C GLY A 31 11.89 -6.31 9.53
N ALA A 32 12.28 -6.97 8.44
CA ALA A 32 13.09 -8.18 8.52
C ALA A 32 14.56 -7.87 8.77
N MET A 33 15.22 -8.79 9.48
CA MET A 33 16.67 -8.89 9.66
C MET A 33 17.35 -7.55 10.02
N GLY A 34 18.21 -7.02 9.15
CA GLY A 34 19.02 -5.82 9.37
C GLY A 34 18.31 -4.51 9.03
N LEU A 35 17.01 -4.56 8.65
CA LEU A 35 16.20 -3.41 8.26
C LEU A 35 16.72 -2.68 7.00
N ILE A 36 17.54 -3.36 6.20
CA ILE A 36 18.17 -2.77 5.00
C ILE A 36 17.10 -2.40 3.99
N THR A 37 16.20 -3.32 3.67
CA THR A 37 15.12 -3.10 2.70
C THR A 37 14.09 -2.08 3.21
N VAL A 38 13.82 -2.03 4.51
CA VAL A 38 12.92 -1.01 5.10
C VAL A 38 13.47 0.39 4.85
N GLN A 39 14.76 0.61 5.10
CA GLN A 39 15.43 1.89 4.87
C GLN A 39 15.53 2.20 3.37
N ALA A 40 15.91 1.22 2.56
CA ALA A 40 16.02 1.37 1.11
C ALA A 40 14.69 1.81 0.47
N ASN A 41 13.57 1.23 0.91
CA ASN A 41 12.23 1.60 0.44
C ASN A 41 11.92 3.10 0.65
N GLU A 42 12.25 3.68 1.81
CA GLU A 42 12.03 5.10 2.07
C GLU A 42 13.02 5.98 1.27
N LEU A 43 14.28 5.56 1.16
CA LEU A 43 15.34 6.35 0.51
C LEU A 43 15.23 6.38 -1.02
N ALA A 44 14.72 5.33 -1.67
CA ALA A 44 14.68 5.24 -3.12
C ALA A 44 13.90 6.38 -3.80
N TYR A 45 12.83 6.87 -3.18
CA TYR A 45 12.10 8.04 -3.68
C TYR A 45 12.96 9.30 -3.78
N ASN A 46 14.03 9.40 -2.98
CA ASN A 46 14.98 10.51 -3.02
C ASN A 46 16.02 10.38 -4.15
N ARG A 47 15.99 9.33 -4.98
CA ARG A 47 16.80 9.25 -6.21
C ARG A 47 16.14 9.97 -7.38
N TYR A 48 14.82 10.08 -7.36
CA TYR A 48 14.03 10.74 -8.39
C TYR A 48 13.76 12.21 -7.99
N ARG A 49 14.01 13.12 -8.92
CA ARG A 49 13.72 14.56 -8.83
C ARG A 49 12.54 14.87 -9.75
N ILE A 50 11.65 15.73 -9.30
CA ILE A 50 10.50 16.18 -10.10
C ILE A 50 10.94 17.42 -10.87
N ILE A 51 10.68 17.44 -12.18
CA ILE A 51 11.02 18.55 -13.07
C ILE A 51 9.84 19.54 -13.07
N PRO A 52 10.00 20.76 -12.54
CA PRO A 52 8.94 21.76 -12.58
C PRO A 52 8.68 22.24 -14.01
N ARG A 53 7.42 22.60 -14.30
CA ARG A 53 7.03 23.20 -15.57
C ARG A 53 6.40 24.56 -15.30
N ILE A 54 7.04 25.60 -15.83
CA ILE A 54 6.65 27.00 -15.62
C ILE A 54 5.61 27.47 -16.64
N LEU A 55 4.84 28.50 -16.29
CA LEU A 55 3.79 29.10 -17.13
C LEU A 55 2.73 28.09 -17.63
N ARG A 56 2.42 27.10 -16.79
CA ARG A 56 1.25 26.20 -16.94
C ARG A 56 0.13 26.77 -16.09
N ASP A 57 -1.09 26.84 -16.64
CA ASP A 57 -2.27 27.18 -15.84
C ASP A 57 -2.60 26.01 -14.92
N VAL A 58 -2.46 26.24 -13.61
CA VAL A 58 -2.73 25.26 -12.54
C VAL A 58 -3.79 25.79 -11.58
N SER A 59 -4.62 26.73 -12.04
CA SER A 59 -5.70 27.30 -11.23
C SER A 59 -6.78 26.27 -10.85
N ASN A 60 -6.90 25.19 -11.63
CA ASN A 60 -7.84 24.10 -11.39
C ASN A 60 -7.12 22.76 -11.63
N VAL A 61 -6.86 21.99 -10.56
CA VAL A 61 -6.23 20.67 -10.63
C VAL A 61 -7.25 19.60 -10.23
N ASP A 62 -7.30 18.51 -11.01
CA ASP A 62 -8.06 17.31 -10.67
C ASP A 62 -7.11 16.20 -10.21
N THR A 63 -7.11 15.93 -8.91
CA THR A 63 -6.33 14.84 -8.32
C THR A 63 -7.03 13.49 -8.45
N SER A 64 -8.31 13.44 -8.83
CA SER A 64 -9.13 12.23 -8.75
C SER A 64 -8.74 11.17 -9.77
N THR A 65 -9.04 9.92 -9.46
CA THR A 65 -8.85 8.76 -10.35
C THR A 65 -9.82 7.63 -9.96
N THR A 66 -9.58 6.41 -10.46
CA THR A 66 -10.34 5.21 -10.12
C THR A 66 -9.44 4.13 -9.51
N ILE A 67 -9.86 3.55 -8.38
CA ILE A 67 -9.25 2.37 -7.75
C ILE A 67 -10.35 1.31 -7.58
N PHE A 68 -10.10 0.08 -8.05
CA PHE A 68 -11.06 -1.05 -8.01
C PHE A 68 -12.46 -0.68 -8.51
N GLY A 69 -12.51 -0.01 -9.67
CA GLY A 69 -13.76 0.46 -10.29
C GLY A 69 -14.46 1.61 -9.58
N THR A 70 -13.91 2.16 -8.49
CA THR A 70 -14.52 3.23 -7.68
C THR A 70 -13.75 4.53 -7.82
N LYS A 71 -14.46 5.67 -7.98
CA LYS A 71 -13.83 6.99 -8.02
C LYS A 71 -13.24 7.32 -6.64
N VAL A 72 -11.98 7.75 -6.61
CA VAL A 72 -11.26 8.18 -5.41
C VAL A 72 -10.79 9.64 -5.55
N THR A 73 -10.61 10.32 -4.43
CA THR A 73 -10.22 11.75 -4.40
C THR A 73 -8.79 11.98 -4.89
N PHE A 74 -7.89 11.01 -4.71
CA PHE A 74 -6.53 11.01 -5.26
C PHE A 74 -6.01 9.56 -5.40
N PRO A 75 -4.92 9.29 -6.15
CA PRO A 75 -4.47 7.94 -6.53
C PRO A 75 -3.78 7.17 -5.39
N PHE A 76 -4.42 7.11 -4.23
CA PHE A 76 -3.90 6.58 -2.99
C PHE A 76 -4.94 5.77 -2.22
N GLY A 77 -4.47 4.78 -1.48
CA GLY A 77 -5.25 4.06 -0.47
C GLY A 77 -4.37 3.50 0.65
N PHE A 78 -4.99 2.84 1.62
CA PHE A 78 -4.26 2.10 2.63
C PHE A 78 -4.03 0.65 2.21
N SER A 79 -2.80 0.17 2.38
CA SER A 79 -2.44 -1.24 2.16
C SER A 79 -2.94 -2.07 3.34
N PRO A 80 -3.33 -3.36 3.15
CA PRO A 80 -3.68 -4.23 4.27
C PRO A 80 -2.58 -4.25 5.33
N ALA A 81 -2.94 -3.88 6.56
CA ALA A 81 -2.08 -3.99 7.73
C ALA A 81 -2.85 -4.65 8.87
N ALA A 82 -2.15 -5.44 9.67
CA ALA A 82 -2.76 -6.23 10.75
C ALA A 82 -2.79 -5.44 12.06
N MET A 83 -3.67 -5.88 12.98
CA MET A 83 -3.66 -5.48 14.39
C MET A 83 -3.76 -3.98 14.67
N HIS A 84 -4.68 -3.25 14.03
CA HIS A 84 -4.78 -1.80 14.26
C HIS A 84 -5.11 -1.44 15.72
N MET A 85 -5.77 -2.34 16.47
CA MET A 85 -6.11 -2.11 17.88
C MET A 85 -4.90 -2.03 18.83
N ILE A 86 -3.70 -2.43 18.41
CA ILE A 86 -2.47 -2.21 19.21
C ILE A 86 -2.08 -0.73 19.29
N ALA A 87 -2.58 0.08 18.32
CA ALA A 87 -2.34 1.50 18.25
C ALA A 87 -3.45 2.33 18.89
N HIS A 88 -4.72 1.94 18.71
CA HIS A 88 -5.86 2.65 19.27
C HIS A 88 -7.11 1.76 19.36
N PRO A 89 -7.98 1.88 20.39
CA PRO A 89 -9.18 1.03 20.53
C PRO A 89 -10.15 1.04 19.35
N SER A 90 -10.19 2.12 18.57
CA SER A 90 -11.00 2.20 17.35
C SER A 90 -10.53 1.24 16.26
N GLY A 91 -9.26 0.83 16.26
CA GLY A 91 -8.68 -0.13 15.32
C GLY A 91 -9.01 0.17 13.86
N GLU A 92 -9.32 -0.88 13.11
CA GLU A 92 -9.64 -0.82 11.69
C GLU A 92 -10.93 -0.04 11.39
N ILE A 93 -11.88 0.05 12.34
CA ILE A 93 -13.10 0.87 12.20
C ILE A 93 -12.74 2.35 12.05
N GLY A 94 -11.83 2.85 12.91
CA GLY A 94 -11.37 4.24 12.83
C GLY A 94 -10.62 4.52 11.52
N THR A 95 -9.78 3.59 11.06
CA THR A 95 -9.12 3.72 9.74
C THR A 95 -10.13 3.73 8.59
N SER A 96 -11.11 2.83 8.65
CA SER A 96 -12.16 2.67 7.63
C SER A 96 -13.04 3.90 7.52
N SER A 97 -13.44 4.48 8.66
CA SER A 97 -14.24 5.71 8.70
C SER A 97 -13.48 6.90 8.11
N ALA A 98 -12.22 7.10 8.51
CA ALA A 98 -11.36 8.15 7.95
C ALA A 98 -11.13 7.99 6.43
N ALA A 99 -10.85 6.77 5.97
CA ALA A 99 -10.67 6.47 4.55
C ALA A 99 -11.95 6.73 3.74
N SER A 100 -13.11 6.34 4.27
CA SER A 100 -14.42 6.60 3.66
C SER A 100 -14.72 8.09 3.55
N LYS A 101 -14.53 8.85 4.64
CA LYS A 101 -14.72 10.33 4.65
C LYS A 101 -13.83 11.04 3.64
N ALA A 102 -12.59 10.58 3.47
CA ALA A 102 -11.65 11.15 2.51
C ALA A 102 -11.83 10.64 1.07
N GLY A 103 -12.70 9.65 0.84
CA GLY A 103 -12.92 9.05 -0.47
C GLY A 103 -11.70 8.31 -1.02
N ILE A 104 -11.01 7.53 -0.18
CA ILE A 104 -9.88 6.66 -0.58
C ILE A 104 -10.16 5.19 -0.27
N ALA A 105 -9.44 4.29 -0.94
CA ALA A 105 -9.55 2.85 -0.69
C ALA A 105 -8.81 2.44 0.60
N MET A 106 -9.32 1.40 1.28
CA MET A 106 -8.63 0.73 2.38
C MET A 106 -8.58 -0.78 2.12
N GLY A 107 -7.38 -1.34 2.12
CA GLY A 107 -7.17 -2.78 2.20
C GLY A 107 -7.33 -3.27 3.64
N VAL A 108 -8.09 -4.33 3.83
CA VAL A 108 -8.31 -4.96 5.14
C VAL A 108 -7.48 -6.24 5.22
N SER A 109 -6.68 -6.36 6.29
CA SER A 109 -5.93 -7.59 6.55
C SER A 109 -6.87 -8.68 7.06
N HIS A 110 -6.64 -9.94 6.68
CA HIS A 110 -7.32 -11.06 7.33
C HIS A 110 -6.93 -11.18 8.82
N TRP A 111 -5.76 -10.65 9.22
CA TRP A 111 -5.34 -10.46 10.61
C TRP A 111 -5.80 -9.12 11.21
N ALA A 112 -6.97 -8.60 10.78
CA ALA A 112 -7.57 -7.42 11.40
C ALA A 112 -8.11 -7.75 12.80
N THR A 113 -8.08 -6.76 13.69
CA THR A 113 -8.62 -6.83 15.07
C THR A 113 -10.10 -6.44 15.20
N LYS A 114 -10.75 -6.14 14.07
CA LYS A 114 -12.19 -5.90 13.94
C LYS A 114 -12.75 -6.81 12.85
N SER A 115 -14.02 -7.19 12.96
CA SER A 115 -14.70 -8.00 11.95
C SER A 115 -14.84 -7.23 10.63
N MET A 116 -14.86 -7.94 9.51
CA MET A 116 -15.11 -7.32 8.20
C MET A 116 -16.47 -6.59 8.17
N GLU A 117 -17.48 -7.14 8.86
CA GLU A 117 -18.81 -6.55 9.00
C GLU A 117 -18.79 -5.20 9.72
N ASP A 118 -18.04 -5.09 10.82
CA ASP A 118 -17.94 -3.83 11.55
C ASP A 118 -17.11 -2.80 10.77
N ILE A 119 -16.02 -3.26 10.13
CA ILE A 119 -15.15 -2.41 9.32
C ILE A 119 -15.93 -1.81 8.15
N ILE A 120 -16.70 -2.60 7.41
CA ILE A 120 -17.49 -2.10 6.29
C ILE A 120 -18.67 -1.24 6.77
N ALA A 121 -19.24 -1.53 7.94
CA ALA A 121 -20.30 -0.71 8.51
C ALA A 121 -19.85 0.72 8.88
N ALA A 122 -18.55 0.92 9.13
CA ALA A 122 -17.98 2.22 9.47
C ALA A 122 -18.00 3.25 8.33
N GLY A 123 -18.07 2.80 7.08
CA GLY A 123 -18.00 3.67 5.89
C GLY A 123 -19.33 3.92 5.17
N LYS A 124 -20.47 3.63 5.83
CA LYS A 124 -21.84 3.60 5.27
C LYS A 124 -22.33 4.86 4.53
N ASN A 125 -21.60 5.98 4.55
CA ASN A 125 -22.02 7.23 3.92
C ASN A 125 -21.38 7.49 2.54
N ALA A 126 -20.52 6.60 2.04
CA ALA A 126 -19.92 6.73 0.71
C ALA A 126 -20.71 5.95 -0.35
N GLU A 127 -21.01 6.58 -1.48
CA GLU A 127 -21.62 5.91 -2.63
C GLU A 127 -20.67 4.84 -3.19
N GLY A 128 -21.20 3.65 -3.51
CA GLY A 128 -20.41 2.54 -4.04
C GLY A 128 -19.53 1.81 -3.00
N TYR A 129 -19.65 2.12 -1.70
CA TYR A 129 -18.89 1.49 -0.63
C TYR A 129 -19.15 -0.02 -0.52
N GLY A 130 -18.10 -0.81 -0.32
CA GLY A 130 -18.16 -2.27 -0.32
C GLY A 130 -16.79 -2.91 -0.54
N TYR A 131 -16.66 -4.21 -0.26
CA TYR A 131 -15.49 -4.97 -0.66
C TYR A 131 -15.51 -5.17 -2.19
N LYS A 132 -14.57 -4.52 -2.90
CA LYS A 132 -14.49 -4.53 -4.38
C LYS A 132 -13.40 -5.44 -4.93
N ALA A 133 -12.38 -5.73 -4.14
CA ALA A 133 -11.21 -6.47 -4.58
C ALA A 133 -10.67 -7.38 -3.49
N LEU A 134 -10.17 -8.54 -3.88
CA LEU A 134 -9.39 -9.44 -3.05
C LEU A 134 -7.90 -9.18 -3.31
N LEU A 135 -7.21 -8.66 -2.30
CA LEU A 135 -5.75 -8.45 -2.34
C LEU A 135 -5.04 -9.70 -1.79
N VAL A 136 -4.62 -10.57 -2.70
CA VAL A 136 -3.99 -11.86 -2.37
C VAL A 136 -2.51 -11.64 -2.15
N THR A 137 -2.06 -11.79 -0.91
CA THR A 137 -0.64 -11.61 -0.57
C THR A 137 0.16 -12.86 -0.93
N VAL A 138 1.12 -12.73 -1.83
CA VAL A 138 1.96 -13.83 -2.35
C VAL A 138 3.44 -13.75 -1.94
N ASP A 139 3.84 -12.70 -1.21
CA ASP A 139 5.24 -12.48 -0.75
C ASP A 139 5.54 -13.03 0.65
N ALA A 140 4.61 -13.79 1.24
CA ALA A 140 4.73 -14.33 2.59
C ALA A 140 4.45 -15.85 2.71
N PRO A 141 5.01 -16.71 1.83
CA PRO A 141 4.88 -18.17 2.01
C PRO A 141 5.53 -18.64 3.31
N ILE A 142 6.53 -17.90 3.79
CA ILE A 142 7.14 -18.02 5.11
C ILE A 142 7.21 -16.60 5.71
N ILE A 143 7.07 -16.46 7.02
CA ILE A 143 7.21 -15.16 7.69
C ILE A 143 8.66 -14.71 7.71
N GLY A 144 8.89 -13.46 7.29
CA GLY A 144 10.19 -12.81 7.38
C GLY A 144 10.70 -12.77 8.83
N ARG A 145 12.00 -12.94 9.01
CA ARG A 145 12.60 -13.02 10.34
C ARG A 145 12.79 -11.62 10.93
N ARG A 146 11.89 -11.20 11.82
CA ARG A 146 11.86 -9.85 12.41
C ARG A 146 12.47 -9.87 13.82
N LEU A 147 13.64 -9.25 13.97
CA LEU A 147 14.47 -9.45 15.17
C LEU A 147 13.86 -8.85 16.44
N SER A 148 13.14 -7.73 16.36
CA SER A 148 12.39 -7.18 17.50
C SER A 148 11.30 -8.13 17.99
N GLU A 149 10.49 -8.69 17.08
CA GLU A 149 9.44 -9.66 17.42
C GLU A 149 9.99 -10.93 18.09
N LEU A 150 11.21 -11.34 17.73
CA LEU A 150 11.92 -12.47 18.35
C LEU A 150 12.47 -12.14 19.75
N ARG A 151 12.97 -10.91 19.95
CA ARG A 151 13.54 -10.48 21.23
C ARG A 151 12.47 -10.14 22.26
N ASN A 152 11.42 -9.45 21.83
CA ASN A 152 10.47 -8.79 22.72
C ASN A 152 9.11 -9.50 22.74
N GLY A 153 8.89 -10.44 21.83
CA GLY A 153 7.56 -11.00 21.58
C GLY A 153 6.66 -10.00 20.85
N ILE A 154 5.55 -10.52 20.31
CA ILE A 154 4.43 -9.74 19.81
C ILE A 154 3.20 -10.63 19.90
N GLY A 155 2.09 -10.04 20.32
CA GLY A 155 0.79 -10.68 20.43
C GLY A 155 -0.28 -9.62 20.64
N LEU A 156 -1.54 -10.03 20.52
CA LEU A 156 -2.63 -9.16 20.89
C LEU A 156 -2.72 -8.99 22.43
N PRO A 157 -3.17 -7.84 22.93
CA PRO A 157 -3.54 -7.68 24.33
C PRO A 157 -4.60 -8.72 24.78
N GLU A 158 -4.66 -8.98 26.09
CA GLU A 158 -5.63 -9.90 26.67
C GLU A 158 -7.07 -9.50 26.31
N GLY A 159 -7.91 -10.49 25.98
CA GLY A 159 -9.30 -10.29 25.58
C GLY A 159 -9.50 -9.87 24.11
N MET A 160 -8.43 -9.74 23.32
CA MET A 160 -8.53 -9.51 21.88
C MET A 160 -8.26 -10.79 21.08
N SER A 161 -8.89 -10.89 19.91
CA SER A 161 -8.67 -11.97 18.94
C SER A 161 -8.72 -11.45 17.50
N PHE A 162 -8.50 -12.35 16.55
CA PHE A 162 -8.64 -12.10 15.12
C PHE A 162 -10.00 -12.62 14.62
N PRO A 163 -11.06 -11.78 14.61
CA PRO A 163 -12.43 -12.25 14.34
C PRO A 163 -12.66 -12.76 12.91
N ASN A 164 -11.74 -12.48 11.98
CA ASN A 164 -11.85 -12.89 10.58
C ASN A 164 -11.09 -14.19 10.28
N VAL A 165 -10.49 -14.82 11.29
CA VAL A 165 -9.78 -16.09 11.18
C VAL A 165 -10.46 -17.08 12.11
N VAL A 166 -10.89 -18.21 11.57
CA VAL A 166 -11.55 -19.28 12.30
C VAL A 166 -10.69 -20.53 12.17
N GLU A 167 -10.27 -21.09 13.30
CA GLU A 167 -9.55 -22.36 13.35
C GLU A 167 -10.53 -23.54 13.18
N ASP A 168 -10.02 -24.74 12.94
CA ASP A 168 -10.84 -25.95 12.71
C ASP A 168 -11.80 -26.27 13.88
N ASP A 169 -11.46 -25.84 15.10
CA ASP A 169 -12.27 -26.01 16.30
C ASP A 169 -13.31 -24.88 16.50
N GLY A 170 -13.41 -23.95 15.56
CA GLY A 170 -14.32 -22.80 15.60
C GLY A 170 -13.83 -21.64 16.46
N SER A 171 -12.65 -21.73 17.08
CA SER A 171 -12.07 -20.64 17.85
C SER A 171 -11.46 -19.56 16.95
N THR A 172 -11.30 -18.35 17.51
CA THR A 172 -10.57 -17.26 16.85
C THR A 172 -9.20 -17.11 17.51
N PRO A 173 -8.09 -17.16 16.76
CA PRO A 173 -6.77 -17.07 17.34
C PRO A 173 -6.50 -15.65 17.85
N ASN A 174 -5.58 -15.52 18.80
CA ASN A 174 -5.07 -14.23 19.29
C ASN A 174 -3.59 -13.99 18.92
N ASN A 175 -3.01 -14.89 18.11
CA ASN A 175 -1.63 -14.83 17.65
C ASN A 175 -1.49 -15.45 16.25
N PHE A 176 -0.73 -14.80 15.36
CA PHE A 176 -0.47 -15.25 13.99
C PHE A 176 0.79 -16.14 13.84
N LYS A 177 1.56 -16.34 14.93
CA LYS A 177 2.84 -17.07 14.89
C LYS A 177 2.69 -18.56 14.56
N ASN A 178 1.59 -19.18 14.99
CA ASN A 178 1.35 -20.61 14.78
C ASN A 178 0.55 -20.92 13.51
N THR A 179 0.19 -19.90 12.74
CA THR A 179 -0.58 -20.09 11.51
C THR A 179 0.22 -20.88 10.49
N VAL A 180 -0.35 -22.01 10.05
CA VAL A 180 0.15 -22.78 8.92
C VAL A 180 0.04 -21.95 7.64
N ARG A 181 1.15 -21.81 6.91
CA ARG A 181 1.19 -21.12 5.63
C ARG A 181 1.52 -22.13 4.55
N ASP A 182 0.73 -22.16 3.49
CA ASP A 182 1.01 -22.99 2.33
C ASP A 182 2.14 -22.37 1.52
N ALA A 183 3.35 -22.88 1.72
CA ALA A 183 4.53 -22.48 0.96
C ALA A 183 4.66 -23.21 -0.39
N SER A 184 3.73 -24.12 -0.72
CA SER A 184 3.76 -24.93 -1.94
C SER A 184 2.93 -24.36 -3.08
N THR A 185 2.20 -23.28 -2.83
CA THR A 185 1.32 -22.59 -3.77
C THR A 185 2.07 -22.19 -5.06
N GLN A 186 1.53 -22.58 -6.22
CA GLN A 186 2.06 -22.27 -7.54
C GLN A 186 1.02 -21.55 -8.39
N PHE A 187 1.44 -20.65 -9.28
CA PHE A 187 0.54 -19.94 -10.22
C PHE A 187 -0.38 -20.90 -11.00
N SER A 188 0.17 -22.02 -11.47
CA SER A 188 -0.53 -23.01 -12.31
C SER A 188 -1.69 -23.73 -11.61
N THR A 189 -1.65 -23.86 -10.29
CA THR A 189 -2.68 -24.55 -9.50
C THR A 189 -3.53 -23.59 -8.69
N PHE A 190 -2.90 -22.59 -8.07
CA PHE A 190 -3.55 -21.68 -7.14
C PHE A 190 -4.45 -20.66 -7.82
N LEU A 191 -3.99 -20.01 -8.90
CA LEU A 191 -4.79 -18.97 -9.54
C LEU A 191 -6.07 -19.53 -10.19
N PRO A 192 -6.05 -20.68 -10.89
CA PRO A 192 -7.30 -21.29 -11.37
C PRO A 192 -8.30 -21.59 -10.25
N TRP A 193 -7.82 -22.13 -9.12
CA TRP A 193 -8.67 -22.38 -7.96
C TRP A 193 -9.21 -21.07 -7.35
N LEU A 194 -8.34 -20.08 -7.17
CA LEU A 194 -8.74 -18.79 -6.60
C LEU A 194 -9.81 -18.11 -7.44
N VAL A 195 -9.65 -18.14 -8.77
CA VAL A 195 -10.64 -17.62 -9.71
C VAL A 195 -11.96 -18.38 -9.60
N SER A 196 -11.93 -19.71 -9.40
CA SER A 196 -13.16 -20.50 -9.32
C SER A 196 -13.95 -20.28 -8.02
N VAL A 197 -13.31 -19.79 -6.95
CA VAL A 197 -13.97 -19.52 -5.66
C VAL A 197 -14.24 -18.03 -5.42
N THR A 198 -13.64 -17.13 -6.20
CA THR A 198 -13.87 -15.69 -6.05
C THR A 198 -15.17 -15.27 -6.74
N PRO A 199 -16.06 -14.52 -6.06
CA PRO A 199 -17.27 -13.99 -6.69
C PRO A 199 -16.93 -13.13 -7.92
N PRO A 200 -17.70 -13.23 -9.02
CA PRO A 200 -17.42 -12.48 -10.25
C PRO A 200 -17.56 -10.95 -10.09
N THR A 201 -18.15 -10.50 -8.98
CA THR A 201 -18.29 -9.09 -8.62
C THR A 201 -17.05 -8.50 -7.96
N MET A 202 -16.04 -9.31 -7.61
CA MET A 202 -14.80 -8.87 -6.98
C MET A 202 -13.61 -8.99 -7.93
N GLU A 203 -12.78 -7.96 -7.97
CA GLU A 203 -11.50 -8.01 -8.66
C GLU A 203 -10.48 -8.86 -7.88
N ILE A 204 -9.65 -9.63 -8.56
CA ILE A 204 -8.50 -10.31 -7.95
C ILE A 204 -7.23 -9.52 -8.22
N TRP A 205 -6.44 -9.27 -7.18
CA TRP A 205 -5.14 -8.62 -7.26
C TRP A 205 -4.06 -9.40 -6.52
N LEU A 206 -2.90 -9.58 -7.16
CA LEU A 206 -1.75 -10.21 -6.51
C LEU A 206 -0.86 -9.15 -5.86
N LYS A 207 -0.73 -9.19 -4.54
CA LYS A 207 0.12 -8.29 -3.76
C LYS A 207 1.41 -8.99 -3.36
N GLY A 208 2.54 -8.34 -3.60
CA GLY A 208 3.86 -8.91 -3.32
C GLY A 208 4.65 -9.31 -4.56
N ILE A 209 4.21 -8.82 -5.73
CA ILE A 209 4.96 -9.00 -6.97
C ILE A 209 6.21 -8.13 -6.93
N TYR A 210 7.34 -8.69 -7.33
CA TYR A 210 8.63 -7.99 -7.26
C TYR A 210 9.39 -8.01 -8.60
N HIS A 211 9.16 -9.03 -9.43
CA HIS A 211 9.92 -9.26 -10.65
C HIS A 211 9.05 -9.12 -11.91
N PRO A 212 9.55 -8.56 -13.03
CA PRO A 212 8.80 -8.45 -14.28
C PRO A 212 8.32 -9.80 -14.85
N GLU A 213 9.06 -10.89 -14.63
CA GLU A 213 8.62 -12.22 -15.10
C GLU A 213 7.33 -12.68 -14.41
N ASP A 214 7.19 -12.41 -13.12
CA ASP A 214 5.95 -12.71 -12.38
C ASP A 214 4.77 -11.87 -12.91
N VAL A 215 5.03 -10.65 -13.39
CA VAL A 215 4.02 -9.81 -14.05
C VAL A 215 3.55 -10.45 -15.37
N LEU A 216 4.47 -11.00 -16.16
CA LEU A 216 4.13 -11.69 -17.41
C LEU A 216 3.34 -12.97 -17.12
N LEU A 217 3.74 -13.73 -16.10
CA LEU A 217 3.01 -14.91 -15.67
C LEU A 217 1.60 -14.54 -15.20
N ALA A 218 1.48 -13.56 -14.31
CA ALA A 218 0.21 -13.01 -13.82
C ALA A 218 -0.70 -12.51 -14.97
N SER A 219 -0.11 -11.98 -16.04
CA SER A 219 -0.85 -11.51 -17.22
C SER A 219 -1.60 -12.64 -17.96
N SER A 220 -1.22 -13.90 -17.75
CA SER A 220 -1.88 -15.07 -18.34
C SER A 220 -3.15 -15.53 -17.60
N TYR A 221 -3.50 -14.87 -16.50
CA TYR A 221 -4.65 -15.24 -15.65
C TYR A 221 -5.72 -14.14 -15.62
N PRO A 222 -7.00 -14.50 -15.36
CA PRO A 222 -8.12 -13.57 -15.32
C PRO A 222 -8.18 -12.79 -14.00
N ILE A 223 -7.07 -12.13 -13.65
CA ILE A 223 -6.97 -11.22 -12.51
C ILE A 223 -6.98 -9.76 -13.01
N ALA A 224 -7.35 -8.80 -12.17
CA ALA A 224 -7.46 -7.39 -12.57
C ALA A 224 -6.11 -6.64 -12.52
N GLY A 225 -5.26 -6.98 -11.55
CA GLY A 225 -3.99 -6.28 -11.39
C GLY A 225 -3.03 -6.92 -10.41
N ILE A 226 -1.92 -6.23 -10.19
CA ILE A 226 -0.87 -6.58 -9.25
C ILE A 226 -0.54 -5.40 -8.37
N ILE A 227 0.01 -5.65 -7.18
CA ILE A 227 0.63 -4.64 -6.32
C ILE A 227 2.10 -5.02 -6.17
N VAL A 228 2.96 -4.16 -6.71
CA VAL A 228 4.42 -4.23 -6.57
C VAL A 228 4.73 -3.91 -5.10
N SER A 229 5.14 -4.93 -4.34
CA SER A 229 5.26 -4.88 -2.87
C SER A 229 6.39 -5.79 -2.39
N ASN A 230 7.13 -5.37 -1.36
CA ASN A 230 7.98 -6.24 -0.53
C ASN A 230 7.49 -6.28 0.92
N HIS A 231 6.18 -6.13 1.10
CA HIS A 231 5.54 -6.16 2.40
C HIS A 231 6.07 -5.06 3.34
N GLY A 232 6.48 -3.92 2.79
CA GLY A 232 7.10 -2.83 3.55
C GLY A 232 8.45 -3.19 4.18
N GLY A 233 9.21 -4.09 3.56
CA GLY A 233 10.52 -4.58 4.04
C GLY A 233 10.43 -5.58 5.19
N ARG A 234 9.28 -6.26 5.35
CA ARG A 234 9.00 -7.16 6.49
C ARG A 234 9.19 -8.64 6.18
N GLN A 235 9.59 -8.98 4.95
CA GLN A 235 9.73 -10.33 4.43
C GLN A 235 11.20 -10.64 4.10
N LEU A 236 11.62 -10.58 2.83
CA LEU A 236 13.01 -10.73 2.43
C LEU A 236 13.77 -9.42 2.65
N ASP A 237 14.77 -9.44 3.54
CA ASP A 237 15.71 -8.32 3.71
C ASP A 237 16.87 -8.43 2.71
N THR A 238 17.55 -7.33 2.43
CA THR A 238 18.53 -7.15 1.32
C THR A 238 17.94 -7.20 -0.09
N ALA A 239 16.61 -7.36 -0.21
CA ALA A 239 15.92 -7.08 -1.45
C ALA A 239 16.11 -5.59 -1.84
N PRO A 240 16.07 -5.25 -3.14
CA PRO A 240 16.11 -3.87 -3.61
C PRO A 240 15.03 -2.99 -2.96
N ALA A 241 15.04 -1.68 -3.23
CA ALA A 241 13.89 -0.87 -2.87
C ALA A 241 12.74 -1.18 -3.83
N ILE A 242 11.51 -1.23 -3.33
CA ILE A 242 10.35 -1.62 -4.14
C ILE A 242 10.07 -0.64 -5.29
N LEU A 243 10.37 0.64 -5.09
CA LEU A 243 10.27 1.67 -6.13
C LEU A 243 11.21 1.38 -7.31
N GLU A 244 12.35 0.72 -7.09
CA GLU A 244 13.32 0.40 -8.14
C GLU A 244 12.85 -0.78 -9.01
N ALA A 245 12.01 -1.67 -8.46
CA ALA A 245 11.37 -2.75 -9.21
C ALA A 245 10.20 -2.26 -10.07
N LEU A 246 9.52 -1.19 -9.65
CA LEU A 246 8.31 -0.69 -10.28
C LEU A 246 8.42 -0.43 -11.79
N PRO A 247 9.45 0.26 -12.33
CA PRO A 247 9.51 0.55 -13.76
C PRO A 247 9.54 -0.71 -14.62
N ALA A 248 10.30 -1.73 -14.20
CA ALA A 248 10.40 -2.99 -14.92
C ALA A 248 9.07 -3.76 -14.89
N CYS A 249 8.41 -3.82 -13.72
CA CYS A 249 7.09 -4.43 -13.59
C CYS A 249 6.02 -3.69 -14.43
N ALA A 250 6.02 -2.36 -14.41
CA ALA A 250 5.09 -1.55 -15.19
C ALA A 250 5.33 -1.72 -16.70
N ALA A 251 6.59 -1.78 -17.13
CA ALA A 251 6.95 -2.05 -18.51
C ALA A 251 6.50 -3.46 -18.95
N ALA A 252 6.70 -4.48 -18.10
CA ALA A 252 6.24 -5.84 -18.36
C ALA A 252 4.70 -5.91 -18.54
N ALA A 253 3.93 -5.26 -17.65
CA ALA A 253 2.46 -5.19 -17.74
C ALA A 253 1.94 -4.50 -19.01
N ARG A 254 2.74 -3.59 -19.60
CA ARG A 254 2.42 -2.84 -20.82
C ARG A 254 3.07 -3.44 -22.08
N SER A 255 3.86 -4.49 -21.94
CA SER A 255 4.58 -5.09 -23.06
C SER A 255 3.62 -5.70 -24.08
N PRO A 256 3.98 -5.72 -25.39
CA PRO A 256 3.16 -6.38 -26.41
C PRO A 256 2.84 -7.84 -26.07
N HIS A 257 3.78 -8.54 -25.41
CA HIS A 257 3.58 -9.91 -24.96
C HIS A 257 2.49 -10.02 -23.89
N ALA A 258 2.55 -9.19 -22.83
CA ALA A 258 1.51 -9.16 -21.80
C ALA A 258 0.14 -8.79 -22.40
N LEU A 259 0.08 -7.78 -23.26
CA LEU A 259 -1.16 -7.37 -23.93
C LEU A 259 -1.75 -8.51 -24.78
N HIS A 260 -0.92 -9.27 -25.49
CA HIS A 260 -1.35 -10.44 -26.25
C HIS A 260 -1.88 -11.56 -25.36
N LEU A 261 -1.24 -11.83 -24.21
CA LEU A 261 -1.74 -12.82 -23.24
C LEU A 261 -3.12 -12.41 -22.71
N ARG A 262 -3.31 -11.12 -22.40
CA ARG A 262 -4.57 -10.59 -21.87
C ARG A 262 -5.68 -10.52 -22.89
N SER A 263 -5.37 -10.24 -24.15
CA SER A 263 -6.37 -10.24 -25.22
C SER A 263 -6.98 -11.63 -25.44
N LYS A 264 -6.23 -12.72 -25.19
CA LYS A 264 -6.78 -14.10 -25.22
C LYS A 264 -7.85 -14.35 -24.17
N LEU A 265 -7.87 -13.55 -23.11
CA LEU A 265 -8.87 -13.60 -22.03
C LEU A 265 -9.98 -12.55 -22.22
N GLY A 266 -9.94 -11.74 -23.28
CA GLY A 266 -10.86 -10.61 -23.46
C GLY A 266 -10.64 -9.47 -22.45
N LEU A 267 -9.46 -9.38 -21.84
CA LEU A 267 -9.16 -8.42 -20.78
C LEU A 267 -8.27 -7.28 -21.29
N SER A 268 -8.46 -6.09 -20.70
CA SER A 268 -7.53 -4.97 -20.87
C SER A 268 -6.17 -5.26 -20.22
N ARG A 269 -5.20 -4.36 -20.39
CA ARG A 269 -3.89 -4.46 -19.72
C ARG A 269 -4.02 -4.73 -18.21
N LEU A 270 -3.02 -5.41 -17.66
CA LEU A 270 -2.91 -5.60 -16.22
C LEU A 270 -2.66 -4.24 -15.55
N LYS A 271 -3.40 -3.95 -14.48
CA LYS A 271 -3.20 -2.75 -13.67
C LYS A 271 -2.07 -2.98 -12.66
N VAL A 272 -1.34 -1.91 -12.33
CA VAL A 272 -0.14 -1.97 -11.47
C VAL A 272 -0.29 -0.99 -10.31
N GLY A 273 -0.52 -1.51 -9.12
CA GLY A 273 -0.39 -0.76 -7.87
C GLY A 273 1.02 -0.87 -7.29
N ILE A 274 1.35 -0.01 -6.33
CA ILE A 274 2.58 -0.11 -5.54
C ILE A 274 2.31 0.20 -4.07
N ASP A 275 3.02 -0.50 -3.17
CA ASP A 275 3.18 -0.06 -1.79
C ASP A 275 4.65 -0.05 -1.36
N GLY A 276 4.93 0.53 -0.19
CA GLY A 276 6.25 0.54 0.44
C GLY A 276 6.99 1.87 0.28
N GLY A 277 7.48 2.38 1.42
CA GLY A 277 8.32 3.59 1.47
C GLY A 277 7.62 4.95 1.29
N ILE A 278 6.37 5.00 0.81
CA ILE A 278 5.64 6.26 0.61
C ILE A 278 5.46 7.01 1.93
N ARG A 279 5.93 8.26 2.01
CA ARG A 279 5.76 9.16 3.17
C ARG A 279 5.29 10.56 2.81
N ARG A 280 5.32 10.91 1.53
CA ARG A 280 4.96 12.25 1.03
C ARG A 280 4.05 12.17 -0.18
N GLY A 281 3.30 13.23 -0.44
CA GLY A 281 2.54 13.38 -1.69
C GLY A 281 3.45 13.33 -2.94
N SER A 282 4.68 13.87 -2.83
CA SER A 282 5.67 13.76 -3.91
C SER A 282 6.18 12.33 -4.17
N ASP A 283 6.07 11.42 -3.19
CA ASP A 283 6.40 10.01 -3.38
C ASP A 283 5.32 9.32 -4.23
N ILE A 284 4.04 9.64 -4.00
CA ILE A 284 2.90 9.20 -4.83
C ILE A 284 3.09 9.68 -6.27
N PHE A 285 3.41 10.97 -6.47
CA PHE A 285 3.69 11.53 -7.80
C PHE A 285 4.78 10.74 -8.54
N LYS A 286 5.91 10.47 -7.87
CA LYS A 286 7.04 9.73 -8.47
C LYS A 286 6.64 8.30 -8.84
N ALA A 287 5.91 7.61 -7.97
CA ALA A 287 5.43 6.25 -8.26
C ALA A 287 4.53 6.21 -9.50
N LEU A 288 3.60 7.16 -9.65
CA LEU A 288 2.74 7.25 -10.83
C LEU A 288 3.54 7.52 -12.10
N ALA A 289 4.48 8.48 -12.03
CA ALA A 289 5.37 8.81 -13.14
C ALA A 289 6.23 7.60 -13.57
N LEU A 290 6.60 6.73 -12.63
CA LEU A 290 7.36 5.50 -12.87
C LEU A 290 6.49 4.32 -13.35
N GLY A 291 5.18 4.51 -13.46
CA GLY A 291 4.27 3.58 -14.14
C GLY A 291 3.23 2.90 -13.25
N ALA A 292 3.14 3.25 -11.96
CA ALA A 292 2.01 2.82 -11.13
C ALA A 292 0.70 3.48 -11.59
N ASP A 293 -0.40 2.76 -11.44
CA ASP A 293 -1.78 3.24 -11.61
C ASP A 293 -2.37 3.79 -10.30
N MET A 294 -1.86 3.32 -9.17
CA MET A 294 -2.35 3.63 -7.83
C MET A 294 -1.28 3.31 -6.78
N CYS A 295 -1.34 4.00 -5.65
CA CYS A 295 -0.37 3.87 -4.56
C CYS A 295 -1.03 3.44 -3.26
N PHE A 296 -0.31 2.71 -2.41
CA PHE A 296 -0.78 2.31 -1.09
C PHE A 296 0.26 2.52 0.02
N ALA A 297 -0.19 2.74 1.25
CA ALA A 297 0.67 2.74 2.44
C ALA A 297 0.07 1.96 3.60
N GLY A 298 0.89 1.17 4.30
CA GLY A 298 0.44 0.33 5.43
C GLY A 298 0.68 0.93 6.82
N ARG A 299 1.84 1.56 7.07
CA ARG A 299 2.20 2.08 8.41
C ARG A 299 1.46 3.36 8.79
N ILE A 300 1.17 4.20 7.81
CA ILE A 300 0.56 5.52 7.98
C ILE A 300 -0.77 5.49 8.76
N PRO A 301 -1.76 4.64 8.42
CA PRO A 301 -3.00 4.60 9.20
C PRO A 301 -2.76 4.17 10.65
N ILE A 302 -1.80 3.30 10.92
CA ILE A 302 -1.49 2.85 12.29
C ILE A 302 -0.83 3.98 13.10
N TRP A 303 0.06 4.76 12.49
CA TRP A 303 0.62 5.95 13.14
C TRP A 303 -0.46 6.99 13.42
N GLY A 304 -1.35 7.26 12.46
CA GLY A 304 -2.48 8.17 12.65
C GLY A 304 -3.38 7.73 13.81
N LEU A 305 -3.74 6.45 13.87
CA LEU A 305 -4.49 5.87 14.98
C LEU A 305 -3.81 6.09 16.33
N ALA A 306 -2.50 5.82 16.42
CA ALA A 306 -1.75 6.00 17.66
C ALA A 306 -1.69 7.47 18.11
N VAL A 307 -1.71 8.42 17.17
CA VAL A 307 -1.73 9.85 17.50
C VAL A 307 -3.10 10.27 18.02
N ASP A 308 -4.19 10.01 17.31
CA ASP A 308 -5.51 10.52 17.74
C ASP A 308 -6.69 9.73 17.12
N GLY A 309 -6.57 8.41 17.06
CA GLY A 309 -7.61 7.55 16.50
C GLY A 309 -7.96 7.92 15.06
N GLU A 310 -9.25 8.03 14.77
CA GLU A 310 -9.76 8.39 13.43
C GLU A 310 -9.27 9.77 12.97
N ASP A 311 -9.19 10.76 13.86
CA ASP A 311 -8.79 12.13 13.51
C ASP A 311 -7.32 12.18 13.11
N GLY A 312 -6.47 11.39 13.78
CA GLY A 312 -5.06 11.25 13.40
C GLY A 312 -4.89 10.55 12.04
N VAL A 313 -5.73 9.57 11.70
CA VAL A 313 -5.75 8.97 10.35
C VAL A 313 -6.20 9.99 9.32
N SER A 314 -7.26 10.74 9.61
CA SER A 314 -7.79 11.79 8.73
C SER A 314 -6.74 12.86 8.45
N ARG A 315 -5.98 13.27 9.48
CA ARG A 315 -4.87 14.20 9.31
C ARG A 315 -3.78 13.66 8.40
N ALA A 316 -3.42 12.38 8.55
CA ALA A 316 -2.41 11.75 7.70
C ALA A 316 -2.84 11.71 6.21
N ILE A 317 -4.11 11.43 5.94
CA ILE A 317 -4.66 11.45 4.58
C ILE A 317 -4.60 12.87 4.01
N GLU A 318 -5.02 13.87 4.78
CA GLU A 318 -5.06 15.26 4.33
C GLU A 318 -3.65 15.80 4.02
N ILE A 319 -2.65 15.49 4.85
CA ILE A 319 -1.25 15.83 4.57
C ILE A 319 -0.80 15.26 3.21
N LEU A 320 -1.03 13.96 2.97
CA LEU A 320 -0.63 13.32 1.71
C LEU A 320 -1.36 13.92 0.50
N ARG A 321 -2.66 14.19 0.64
CA ARG A 321 -3.50 14.79 -0.40
C ARG A 321 -3.02 16.18 -0.76
N GLN A 322 -2.81 17.06 0.23
CA GLN A 322 -2.32 18.42 0.05
C GLN A 322 -0.92 18.43 -0.57
N GLU A 323 0.01 17.62 -0.06
CA GLU A 323 1.35 17.52 -0.63
C GLU A 323 1.32 17.01 -2.08
N PHE A 324 0.42 16.09 -2.41
CA PHE A 324 0.28 15.55 -3.77
C PHE A 324 -0.27 16.62 -4.73
N GLU A 325 -1.33 17.33 -4.32
CA GLU A 325 -1.92 18.43 -5.07
C GLU A 325 -0.89 19.54 -5.35
N VAL A 326 -0.18 20.01 -4.32
CA VAL A 326 0.90 21.01 -4.46
C VAL A 326 2.01 20.49 -5.38
N THR A 327 2.38 19.20 -5.28
CA THR A 327 3.38 18.60 -6.17
C THR A 327 2.92 18.62 -7.63
N MET A 328 1.67 18.27 -7.91
CA MET A 328 1.11 18.32 -9.26
C MET A 328 1.13 19.75 -9.83
N MET A 329 0.68 20.74 -9.05
CA MET A 329 0.69 22.15 -9.44
C MET A 329 2.10 22.64 -9.77
N LEU A 330 3.09 22.35 -8.92
CA LEU A 330 4.48 22.78 -9.13
C LEU A 330 5.18 22.02 -10.27
N ALA A 331 4.76 20.78 -10.54
CA ALA A 331 5.17 20.02 -11.71
C ALA A 331 4.47 20.48 -13.00
N GLY A 332 3.43 21.30 -12.90
CA GLY A 332 2.62 21.77 -14.02
C GLY A 332 1.72 20.67 -14.63
N CYS A 333 1.27 19.72 -13.80
CA CYS A 333 0.31 18.68 -14.15
C CYS A 333 -1.07 19.05 -13.57
N ILE A 334 -2.11 19.13 -14.40
CA ILE A 334 -3.47 19.46 -13.94
C ILE A 334 -4.39 18.24 -13.77
N SER A 335 -3.94 17.07 -14.21
CA SER A 335 -4.64 15.80 -14.00
C SER A 335 -3.65 14.67 -13.74
N VAL A 336 -4.10 13.60 -13.07
CA VAL A 336 -3.27 12.41 -12.80
C VAL A 336 -2.69 11.81 -14.09
N GLY A 337 -3.43 11.89 -15.21
CA GLY A 337 -3.00 11.36 -16.51
C GLY A 337 -1.81 12.10 -17.14
N GLU A 338 -1.49 13.31 -16.69
CA GLU A 338 -0.33 14.09 -17.15
C GLU A 338 0.96 13.74 -16.41
N ILE A 339 0.88 12.91 -15.35
CA ILE A 339 2.04 12.48 -14.58
C ILE A 339 2.73 11.35 -15.34
N THR A 340 3.86 11.67 -15.97
CA THR A 340 4.62 10.71 -16.79
C THR A 340 6.08 10.67 -16.37
N LYS A 341 6.84 9.71 -16.90
CA LYS A 341 8.28 9.59 -16.62
C LYS A 341 9.06 10.85 -17.03
N GLU A 342 8.58 11.61 -18.01
CA GLU A 342 9.17 12.86 -18.48
C GLU A 342 9.09 13.98 -17.42
N SER A 343 8.24 13.82 -16.40
CA SER A 343 8.17 14.68 -15.22
C SER A 343 9.29 14.42 -14.22
N LEU A 344 10.14 13.42 -14.46
CA LEU A 344 11.22 13.03 -13.56
C LEU A 344 12.62 13.17 -14.18
N ALA A 345 13.57 13.42 -13.30
CA ALA A 345 14.99 13.21 -13.55
C ALA A 345 15.58 12.31 -12.46
N VAL A 346 16.68 11.61 -12.76
CA VAL A 346 17.33 10.68 -11.82
C VAL A 346 18.71 11.19 -11.45
N VAL A 347 19.02 11.13 -10.15
CA VAL A 347 20.38 11.31 -9.65
C VAL A 347 21.10 9.97 -9.78
N GLU A 348 22.04 9.88 -10.73
CA GLU A 348 22.87 8.68 -10.89
C GLU A 348 24.00 8.64 -9.84
N GLY A 349 24.31 7.43 -9.34
CA GLY A 349 25.60 7.16 -8.70
C GLY A 349 25.83 7.62 -7.25
N GLY A 350 24.81 7.93 -6.44
CA GLY A 350 24.98 8.17 -4.99
C GLY A 350 25.82 9.40 -4.61
N VAL A 351 26.32 10.14 -5.59
CA VAL A 351 27.03 11.43 -5.46
C VAL A 351 26.12 12.52 -6.04
N PRO A 352 26.03 13.71 -5.44
CA PRO A 352 25.37 14.84 -6.10
C PRO A 352 26.23 15.23 -7.32
N GLY A 353 25.80 14.92 -8.55
CA GLY A 353 26.65 15.28 -9.70
C GLY A 353 26.11 15.06 -11.10
N ILE A 354 25.28 14.04 -11.37
CA ILE A 354 24.73 13.85 -12.72
C ILE A 354 23.23 13.56 -12.62
N ILE A 355 22.45 14.53 -13.08
CA ILE A 355 21.01 14.40 -13.25
C ILE A 355 20.78 14.01 -14.71
N SER A 356 20.42 12.75 -14.97
CA SER A 356 19.99 12.30 -16.29
C SER A 356 18.46 12.35 -16.38
N ARG A 357 17.93 12.75 -17.54
CA ARG A 357 16.49 12.68 -17.81
C ARG A 357 16.14 11.23 -18.17
N LEU A 358 15.02 10.72 -17.62
CA LEU A 358 14.50 9.36 -17.87
C LEU A 358 13.79 9.20 -19.22
#